data_AF-A0A564W8K2-F1
#
_entry.id   AF-A0A564W8K2-F1
#
_cell.length_a   1.000
_cell.length_b   1.000
_cell.length_c   1.000
_cell.angle_alpha   90.00
_cell.angle_beta   90.00
_cell.angle_gamma   90.00
#
_symmetry.space_group_name_H-M   'P 1'
#
loop_
_entity.id
_entity.type
_entity.pdbx_description
1 polymer ?
#
loop_
_entity_poly.entity_id
_entity_poly.type
_entity_poly.pdbx_seq_one_letter_code
_entity_poly.pdbx_strand_id
1 'polypeptide(L)'
;MDNNGEIRGTWKGYKELWESLGSTNEEKISTQQKISNGIKAFSDYMSHADSAYYYNKTYLPKFTDEFWEFLRYFAEKYPYVEILFTKVGGKRNLTLKIDRYWQVETETDWRQEKISCLENIKRVCSDEMFIECSVLCNMQRYVYSEKINIKNMSREKFEESIGQFLEFLKKYFPDKTGEDEDGKISI
;
A
#
# COMPACT_ATOMS: atom_id res chain seq x y z
N MET A 1 15.73 13.96 -4.21
CA MET A 1 14.98 13.40 -5.36
C MET A 1 13.60 13.04 -4.85
N ASP A 2 12.55 13.45 -5.56
CA ASP A 2 11.17 13.15 -5.19
C ASP A 2 10.87 11.66 -5.44
N ASN A 3 11.19 10.84 -4.44
CA ASN A 3 11.02 9.38 -4.47
C ASN A 3 9.53 8.97 -4.48
N ASN A 4 8.61 9.88 -4.17
CA ASN A 4 7.18 9.58 -4.13
C ASN A 4 6.65 9.20 -5.51
N GLY A 5 7.12 9.86 -6.57
CA GLY A 5 6.71 9.58 -7.94
C GLY A 5 7.13 8.18 -8.40
N GLU A 6 8.35 7.77 -8.05
CA GLU A 6 8.88 6.42 -8.36
C GLU A 6 8.12 5.33 -7.60
N ILE A 7 7.84 5.54 -6.31
CA ILE A 7 7.08 4.60 -5.49
C ILE A 7 5.64 4.46 -6.00
N ARG A 8 4.95 5.58 -6.25
CA ARG A 8 3.60 5.55 -6.82
C ARG A 8 3.59 4.93 -8.22
N GLY A 9 4.63 5.16 -9.03
CA GLY A 9 4.83 4.50 -10.32
C GLY A 9 4.95 2.99 -10.19
N THR A 10 5.70 2.51 -9.20
CA THR A 10 5.84 1.08 -8.89
C THR A 10 4.50 0.46 -8.50
N TRP A 11 3.74 1.11 -7.61
CA TRP A 11 2.40 0.67 -7.22
C TRP A 11 1.42 0.61 -8.38
N LYS A 12 1.47 1.62 -9.26
CA LYS A 12 0.69 1.66 -10.49
C LYS A 12 1.06 0.49 -11.41
N GLY A 13 2.35 0.19 -11.57
CA GLY A 13 2.82 -0.95 -12.35
C GLY A 13 2.31 -2.29 -11.81
N TYR A 14 2.27 -2.47 -10.48
CA TYR A 14 1.67 -3.67 -9.88
C TYR A 14 0.18 -3.78 -10.19
N LYS A 15 -0.57 -2.68 -10.01
CA LYS A 15 -2.00 -2.64 -10.34
C LYS A 15 -2.26 -2.96 -11.81
N GLU A 16 -1.55 -2.29 -12.72
CA GLU A 16 -1.68 -2.46 -14.18
C GLU A 16 -1.34 -3.90 -14.60
N LEU A 17 -0.28 -4.49 -14.05
CA LEU A 17 0.06 -5.89 -14.30
C LEU A 17 -1.09 -6.80 -13.87
N TRP A 18 -1.60 -6.66 -12.64
CA TRP A 18 -2.69 -7.48 -12.14
C TRP A 18 -3.96 -7.37 -13.02
N GLU A 19 -4.31 -6.17 -13.44
CA GLU A 19 -5.45 -5.90 -14.33
C GLU A 19 -5.26 -6.53 -15.71
N SER A 20 -4.03 -6.51 -16.24
CA SER A 20 -3.69 -7.09 -17.55
C SER A 20 -3.78 -8.63 -17.62
N LEU A 21 -3.80 -9.32 -16.47
CA LEU A 21 -3.81 -10.79 -16.43
C LEU A 21 -5.11 -11.41 -16.94
N GLY A 22 -6.20 -10.64 -16.98
CA GLY A 22 -7.53 -11.10 -17.38
C GLY A 22 -8.64 -10.49 -16.54
N SER A 23 -9.87 -10.63 -17.03
CA SER A 23 -11.10 -10.13 -16.39
C SER A 23 -11.72 -11.14 -15.43
N THR A 24 -11.43 -12.43 -15.60
CA THR A 24 -11.91 -13.51 -14.72
C THR A 24 -10.75 -14.15 -13.93
N ASN A 25 -11.07 -14.82 -12.82
CA ASN A 25 -10.06 -15.54 -12.04
C ASN A 25 -9.39 -16.66 -12.87
N GLU A 26 -10.14 -17.33 -13.73
CA GLU A 26 -9.62 -18.39 -14.61
C GLU A 26 -8.61 -17.84 -15.62
N GLU A 27 -8.92 -16.69 -16.24
CA GLU A 27 -7.99 -16.00 -17.14
C GLU A 27 -6.73 -15.57 -16.40
N LYS A 28 -6.87 -14.98 -15.21
CA LYS A 28 -5.73 -14.55 -14.39
C LYS A 28 -4.81 -15.72 -14.07
N ILE A 29 -5.36 -16.86 -13.61
CA ILE A 29 -4.59 -18.07 -13.31
C ILE A 29 -3.88 -18.61 -14.56
N SER A 30 -4.59 -18.68 -15.69
CA SER A 30 -4.03 -19.15 -16.96
C SER A 30 -2.88 -18.27 -17.45
N THR A 31 -3.05 -16.95 -17.39
CA THR A 31 -2.03 -15.98 -17.81
C THR A 31 -0.82 -16.02 -16.87
N GLN A 32 -1.04 -16.07 -15.55
CA GLN A 32 0.04 -16.24 -14.57
C GLN A 32 0.86 -17.50 -14.88
N GLN A 33 0.21 -18.64 -15.13
CA GLN A 33 0.90 -19.89 -15.44
C GLN A 33 1.75 -19.77 -16.71
N LYS A 34 1.24 -19.10 -17.76
CA LYS A 34 2.01 -18.85 -18.99
C LYS A 34 3.26 -18.02 -18.73
N ILE A 35 3.15 -16.96 -17.94
CA ILE A 35 4.27 -16.09 -17.58
C ILE A 35 5.28 -16.85 -16.71
N SER A 36 4.83 -17.58 -15.70
CA SER A 36 5.70 -18.41 -14.84
C SER A 36 6.46 -19.47 -15.65
N ASN A 37 5.79 -20.12 -16.61
CA ASN A 37 6.45 -21.06 -17.51
C ASN A 37 7.51 -20.38 -18.40
N GLY A 38 7.22 -19.16 -18.88
CA GLY A 38 8.18 -18.35 -19.63
C GLY A 38 9.41 -17.96 -18.81
N ILE A 39 9.22 -17.51 -17.56
CA ILE A 39 10.31 -17.19 -16.63
C ILE A 39 11.17 -18.42 -16.34
N LYS A 40 10.52 -19.58 -16.13
CA LYS A 40 11.24 -20.85 -15.94
C LYS A 40 12.10 -21.21 -17.16
N ALA A 41 11.54 -21.12 -18.36
CA ALA A 41 12.29 -21.38 -19.60
C ALA A 41 13.46 -20.40 -19.80
N PHE A 42 13.25 -19.11 -19.49
CA PHE A 42 14.32 -18.10 -19.53
C PHE A 42 15.42 -18.37 -18.51
N SER A 43 15.05 -18.79 -17.30
CA SER A 43 15.98 -19.16 -16.25
C SER A 43 16.82 -20.39 -16.62
N ASP A 44 16.20 -21.39 -17.25
CA ASP A 44 16.91 -22.55 -17.82
C ASP A 44 17.91 -22.11 -18.89
N TYR A 45 17.51 -21.23 -19.81
CA TYR A 45 18.41 -20.67 -20.82
C TYR A 45 19.61 -19.95 -20.20
N MET A 46 19.41 -19.08 -19.20
CA MET A 46 20.52 -18.36 -18.54
C MET A 46 21.53 -19.33 -17.91
N SER A 47 21.03 -20.41 -17.30
CA SER A 47 21.86 -21.44 -16.68
C SER A 47 22.71 -22.21 -17.70
N HIS A 48 22.21 -22.36 -18.94
CA HIS A 48 22.97 -22.96 -20.04
C HIS A 48 23.93 -21.98 -20.71
N ALA A 49 23.56 -20.70 -20.77
CA ALA A 49 24.37 -19.65 -21.39
C ALA A 49 25.60 -19.30 -20.56
N ASP A 50 25.48 -19.29 -19.22
CA ASP A 50 26.59 -19.03 -18.31
C ASP A 50 26.36 -19.76 -16.97
N SER A 51 27.36 -20.56 -16.58
CA SER A 51 27.38 -21.30 -15.33
C SER A 51 27.23 -20.42 -14.08
N ALA A 52 27.57 -19.13 -14.15
CA ALA A 52 27.37 -18.18 -13.07
C ALA A 52 25.88 -18.01 -12.70
N TYR A 53 24.96 -18.30 -13.63
CA TYR A 53 23.52 -18.19 -13.42
C TYR A 53 22.83 -19.51 -13.07
N TYR A 54 23.58 -20.60 -12.83
CA TYR A 54 23.01 -21.94 -12.55
C TYR A 54 21.93 -21.93 -11.45
N TYR A 55 22.12 -21.12 -10.40
CA TYR A 55 21.19 -21.04 -9.28
C TYR A 55 19.87 -20.32 -9.60
N ASN A 56 19.82 -19.53 -10.69
CA ASN A 56 18.58 -18.87 -11.12
C ASN A 56 17.48 -19.87 -11.43
N LYS A 57 17.83 -21.09 -11.85
CA LYS A 57 16.89 -22.20 -12.09
C LYS A 57 16.05 -22.56 -10.87
N THR A 58 16.56 -22.30 -9.67
CA THR A 58 15.86 -22.55 -8.41
C THR A 58 15.26 -21.28 -7.81
N TYR A 59 16.01 -20.17 -7.81
CA TYR A 59 15.56 -18.94 -7.14
C TYR A 59 14.46 -18.20 -7.92
N LEU A 60 14.60 -18.06 -9.25
CA LEU A 60 13.62 -17.29 -10.03
C LEU A 60 12.20 -17.89 -9.98
N PRO A 61 12.00 -19.21 -10.12
CA PRO A 61 10.67 -19.79 -9.96
C PRO A 61 10.08 -19.54 -8.57
N LYS A 62 10.87 -19.69 -7.51
CA LYS A 62 10.41 -19.42 -6.14
C LYS A 62 10.00 -17.96 -5.95
N PHE A 63 10.81 -17.02 -6.41
CA PHE A 63 10.45 -15.60 -6.35
C PHE A 63 9.23 -15.27 -7.21
N THR A 64 9.02 -16.00 -8.30
CA THR A 64 7.84 -15.84 -9.16
C THR A 64 6.56 -16.25 -8.41
N ASP A 65 6.59 -17.37 -7.68
CA ASP A 65 5.43 -17.81 -6.88
C ASP A 65 5.12 -16.81 -5.75
N GLU A 66 6.14 -16.38 -5.01
CA GLU A 66 6.00 -15.36 -3.95
C GLU A 66 5.49 -14.02 -4.50
N PHE A 67 5.94 -13.64 -5.71
CA PHE A 67 5.50 -12.44 -6.39
C PHE A 67 4.01 -12.49 -6.76
N TRP A 68 3.51 -13.61 -7.29
CA TRP A 68 2.10 -13.74 -7.65
C TRP A 68 1.17 -13.68 -6.43
N GLU A 69 1.59 -14.30 -5.32
CA GLU A 69 0.87 -14.21 -4.06
C GLU A 69 0.80 -12.76 -3.57
N PHE A 70 1.95 -12.07 -3.54
CA PHE A 70 2.02 -10.65 -3.20
C PHE A 70 1.12 -9.80 -4.10
N LEU A 71 1.20 -9.98 -5.42
CA LEU A 71 0.49 -9.16 -6.39
C LEU A 71 -1.03 -9.27 -6.23
N ARG A 72 -1.53 -10.48 -5.96
CA ARG A 72 -2.95 -10.71 -5.69
C ARG A 72 -3.42 -9.89 -4.48
N TYR A 73 -2.71 -10.02 -3.36
CA TYR A 73 -3.04 -9.32 -2.13
C TYR A 73 -2.87 -7.81 -2.23
N PHE A 74 -1.79 -7.37 -2.90
CA PHE A 74 -1.56 -5.97 -3.20
C PHE A 74 -2.76 -5.39 -3.97
N ALA A 75 -3.18 -6.04 -5.05
CA ALA A 75 -4.26 -5.54 -5.89
C ALA A 75 -5.62 -5.50 -5.17
N GLU A 76 -5.90 -6.48 -4.31
CA GLU A 76 -7.11 -6.49 -3.46
C GLU A 76 -7.09 -5.34 -2.44
N LYS A 77 -5.92 -5.04 -1.85
CA LYS A 77 -5.75 -4.03 -0.80
C LYS A 77 -5.64 -2.60 -1.31
N TYR A 78 -5.03 -2.43 -2.48
CA TYR A 78 -4.60 -1.13 -2.98
C TYR A 78 -5.73 -0.08 -3.08
N PRO A 79 -6.96 -0.43 -3.52
CA PRO A 79 -8.07 0.54 -3.51
C PRO A 79 -8.39 1.10 -2.11
N TYR A 80 -8.31 0.28 -1.07
CA TYR A 80 -8.54 0.71 0.32
C TYR A 80 -7.39 1.57 0.85
N VAL A 81 -6.16 1.26 0.46
CA VAL A 81 -4.98 2.09 0.74
C VAL A 81 -5.17 3.49 0.16
N GLU A 82 -5.65 3.60 -1.08
CA GLU A 82 -5.93 4.89 -1.72
C GLU A 82 -7.01 5.69 -0.97
N ILE A 83 -8.05 5.03 -0.46
CA ILE A 83 -9.07 5.67 0.39
C ILE A 83 -8.43 6.24 1.65
N LEU A 84 -7.66 5.43 2.39
CA LEU A 84 -7.02 5.85 3.64
C LEU A 84 -6.02 6.99 3.42
N PHE A 85 -5.22 6.93 2.35
CA PHE A 85 -4.28 7.98 1.97
C PHE A 85 -5.03 9.29 1.65
N THR A 86 -6.14 9.21 0.94
CA THR A 86 -7.00 10.37 0.66
C THR A 86 -7.54 10.98 1.96
N LYS A 87 -7.94 10.16 2.94
CA LYS A 87 -8.42 10.67 4.25
C LYS A 87 -7.35 11.39 5.05
N VAL A 88 -6.08 11.04 4.90
CA VAL A 88 -4.97 11.72 5.61
C VAL A 88 -4.31 12.84 4.80
N GLY A 89 -4.61 12.93 3.50
CA GLY A 89 -4.10 13.97 2.61
C GLY A 89 -4.28 15.38 3.19
N GLY A 90 -3.21 16.18 3.11
CA GLY A 90 -3.19 17.57 3.59
C GLY A 90 -3.09 17.77 5.11
N LYS A 91 -3.16 16.70 5.92
CA LYS A 91 -2.97 16.77 7.38
C LYS A 91 -1.47 16.80 7.70
N ARG A 92 -1.02 17.70 8.58
CA ARG A 92 0.39 17.79 9.01
C ARG A 92 0.65 16.93 10.24
N ASN A 93 1.92 16.64 10.51
CA ASN A 93 2.37 15.96 11.72
C ASN A 93 1.75 14.57 11.91
N LEU A 94 1.55 13.86 10.80
CA LEU A 94 0.88 12.56 10.78
C LEU A 94 1.77 11.51 10.11
N THR A 95 1.72 10.29 10.64
CA THR A 95 2.27 9.10 9.99
C THR A 95 1.18 8.06 9.90
N LEU A 96 0.84 7.61 8.70
CA LEU A 96 -0.06 6.47 8.46
C LEU A 96 0.76 5.33 7.86
N LYS A 97 0.63 4.14 8.44
CA LYS A 97 1.23 2.89 7.96
C LYS A 97 0.12 1.87 7.76
N ILE A 98 0.12 1.20 6.62
CA ILE A 98 -0.81 0.12 6.29
C ILE A 98 -0.01 -1.12 5.99
N ASP A 99 -0.33 -2.20 6.69
CA ASP A 99 0.38 -3.49 6.69
C ASP A 99 1.89 -3.40 6.94
N ARG A 100 2.36 -2.25 7.44
CA ARG A 100 3.79 -1.91 7.46
C ARG A 100 4.45 -2.19 6.11
N TYR A 101 3.75 -1.87 5.03
CA TYR A 101 4.28 -1.85 3.69
C TYR A 101 4.03 -0.46 3.10
N TRP A 102 2.77 -0.02 2.99
CA TRP A 102 2.45 1.35 2.57
C TRP A 102 2.62 2.32 3.74
N GLN A 103 3.34 3.42 3.51
CA GLN A 103 3.50 4.46 4.52
C GLN A 103 3.42 5.83 3.89
N VAL A 104 2.74 6.75 4.58
CA VAL A 104 2.73 8.18 4.31
C VAL A 104 3.06 8.95 5.59
N GLU A 105 4.00 9.89 5.48
CA GLU A 105 4.45 10.78 6.55
C GLU A 105 4.28 12.24 6.10
N THR A 106 3.79 13.10 6.99
CA THR A 106 3.69 14.54 6.74
C THR A 106 4.49 15.31 7.79
N GLU A 107 5.48 16.08 7.33
CA GLU A 107 6.38 16.84 8.21
C GLU A 107 5.77 18.14 8.75
N THR A 108 6.39 18.66 9.81
CA THR A 108 6.03 19.89 10.55
C THR A 108 6.17 21.16 9.71
N ASP A 109 7.27 21.27 8.96
CA ASP A 109 7.76 22.59 8.52
C ASP A 109 7.62 22.82 7.00
N TRP A 110 7.33 21.77 6.24
CA TRP A 110 7.15 21.84 4.78
C TRP A 110 5.93 21.00 4.40
N ARG A 111 5.15 21.44 3.40
CA ARG A 111 4.00 20.69 2.85
C ARG A 111 4.43 19.44 2.06
N GLN A 112 5.48 18.76 2.51
CA GLN A 112 6.03 17.59 1.86
C GLN A 112 5.43 16.35 2.53
N GLU A 113 4.62 15.67 1.75
CA GLU A 113 4.25 14.29 1.99
C GLU A 113 5.45 13.41 1.61
N LYS A 114 5.84 12.48 2.47
CA LYS A 114 6.83 11.46 2.17
C LYS A 114 6.14 10.11 2.12
N ILE A 115 6.27 9.44 1.00
CA ILE A 115 5.73 8.10 0.78
C ILE A 115 6.90 7.13 0.77
N SER A 116 6.70 5.97 1.39
CA SER A 116 7.70 4.92 1.44
C SER A 116 7.06 3.54 1.44
N CYS A 117 7.77 2.57 0.85
CA CYS A 117 7.54 1.16 1.08
C CYS A 117 8.44 0.66 2.21
N LEU A 118 7.91 -0.15 3.12
CA LEU A 118 8.70 -0.88 4.09
C LEU A 118 8.99 -2.30 3.58
N GLU A 119 10.14 -2.85 3.96
CA GLU A 119 10.75 -4.03 3.30
C GLU A 119 9.99 -5.36 3.46
N ASN A 120 8.97 -5.43 4.33
CA ASN A 120 8.33 -6.70 4.69
C ASN A 120 6.99 -6.92 3.96
N ILE A 121 7.07 -7.35 2.70
CA ILE A 121 5.91 -7.66 1.85
C ILE A 121 4.98 -8.74 2.42
N LYS A 122 5.47 -9.63 3.32
CA LYS A 122 4.67 -10.73 3.85
C LYS A 122 3.44 -10.28 4.62
N ARG A 123 3.45 -9.05 5.14
CA ARG A 123 2.29 -8.47 5.84
C ARG A 123 1.19 -8.02 4.89
N VAL A 124 1.52 -7.75 3.62
CA VAL A 124 0.53 -7.51 2.57
C VAL A 124 -0.23 -8.80 2.28
N CYS A 125 0.46 -9.95 2.31
CA CYS A 125 -0.09 -11.27 1.98
C CYS A 125 -1.03 -11.86 3.05
N SER A 126 -2.10 -11.15 3.38
CA SER A 126 -3.13 -11.54 4.34
C SER A 126 -4.48 -10.95 3.97
N ASP A 127 -5.55 -11.69 4.29
CA ASP A 127 -6.94 -11.23 4.18
C ASP A 127 -7.27 -10.12 5.20
N GLU A 128 -6.34 -9.81 6.11
CA GLU A 128 -6.47 -8.74 7.09
C GLU A 128 -5.59 -7.54 6.69
N MET A 129 -6.12 -6.34 6.87
CA MET A 129 -5.42 -5.07 6.73
C MET A 129 -5.14 -4.47 8.11
N PHE A 130 -3.89 -4.17 8.40
CA PHE A 130 -3.45 -3.53 9.62
C PHE A 130 -3.18 -2.05 9.39
N ILE A 131 -3.86 -1.18 10.11
CA ILE A 131 -3.78 0.27 10.00
C ILE A 131 -3.13 0.80 11.28
N GLU A 132 -2.01 1.52 11.16
CA GLU A 132 -1.37 2.24 12.26
C GLU A 132 -1.29 3.72 11.88
N CYS A 133 -1.87 4.60 12.69
CA CYS A 133 -1.81 6.05 12.46
C CYS A 133 -1.27 6.74 13.71
N SER A 134 -0.29 7.63 13.56
CA SER A 134 0.23 8.43 14.65
C SER A 134 0.18 9.92 14.32
N VAL A 135 -0.25 10.73 15.28
CA VAL A 135 -0.36 12.18 15.17
C VAL A 135 0.51 12.82 16.25
N LEU A 136 1.34 13.78 15.86
CA LEU A 136 2.10 14.62 16.79
C LEU A 136 1.34 15.93 17.03
N CYS A 137 0.89 16.13 18.26
CA CYS A 137 0.16 17.31 18.70
C CYS A 137 0.68 17.75 20.08
N ASN A 138 0.97 19.04 20.26
CA ASN A 138 1.50 19.60 21.52
C ASN A 138 2.73 18.84 22.07
N MET A 139 3.66 18.49 21.19
CA MET A 139 4.86 17.67 21.51
C MET A 139 4.56 16.24 22.02
N GLN A 140 3.31 15.79 21.98
CA GLN A 140 2.89 14.43 22.34
C GLN A 140 2.46 13.65 21.10
N ARG A 141 2.81 12.37 21.06
CA ARG A 141 2.41 11.46 19.97
C ARG A 141 1.22 10.61 20.40
N TYR A 142 0.13 10.72 19.65
CA TYR A 142 -1.07 9.91 19.81
C TYR A 142 -1.11 8.85 18.74
N VAL A 143 -1.49 7.62 19.10
CA VAL A 143 -1.45 6.47 18.20
C VAL A 143 -2.82 5.81 18.15
N TYR A 144 -3.25 5.48 16.94
CA TYR A 144 -4.37 4.61 16.64
C TYR A 144 -3.84 3.38 15.90
N SER A 145 -4.39 2.22 16.22
CA SER A 145 -4.09 0.98 15.50
C SER A 145 -5.32 0.09 15.44
N GLU A 146 -5.62 -0.46 14.26
CA GLU A 146 -6.72 -1.40 14.06
C GLU A 146 -6.35 -2.46 13.03
N LYS A 147 -6.99 -3.62 13.14
CA LYS A 147 -6.86 -4.72 12.18
C LYS A 147 -8.24 -5.06 11.65
N ILE A 148 -8.42 -4.99 10.33
CA ILE A 148 -9.70 -5.16 9.65
C ILE A 148 -9.59 -6.36 8.71
N ASN A 149 -10.54 -7.30 8.78
CA ASN A 149 -10.63 -8.35 7.77
C ASN A 149 -11.30 -7.79 6.51
N ILE A 150 -10.59 -7.79 5.38
CA ILE A 150 -11.06 -7.19 4.12
C ILE A 150 -11.48 -8.23 3.09
N LYS A 151 -11.45 -9.53 3.43
CA LYS A 151 -11.80 -10.61 2.50
C LYS A 151 -13.19 -10.41 1.94
N ASN A 152 -13.31 -10.34 0.61
CA ASN A 152 -14.59 -10.13 -0.08
C ASN A 152 -15.38 -8.91 0.43
N MET A 153 -14.69 -7.90 0.97
CA MET A 153 -15.31 -6.70 1.52
C MET A 153 -15.70 -5.74 0.38
N SER A 154 -16.89 -5.13 0.47
CA SER A 154 -17.23 -4.05 -0.46
C SER A 154 -16.60 -2.74 0.00
N ARG A 155 -16.51 -1.75 -0.89
CA ARG A 155 -15.98 -0.43 -0.54
C ARG A 155 -16.80 0.23 0.57
N GLU A 156 -18.12 0.12 0.52
CA GLU A 156 -19.05 0.73 1.49
C GLU A 156 -18.81 0.14 2.88
N LYS A 157 -18.73 -1.20 2.97
CA LYS A 157 -18.43 -1.89 4.24
C LYS A 157 -17.06 -1.53 4.80
N PHE A 158 -16.07 -1.33 3.93
CA PHE A 158 -14.77 -0.86 4.36
C PHE A 158 -14.85 0.55 4.95
N GLU A 159 -15.53 1.48 4.28
CA GLU A 159 -15.73 2.85 4.77
C GLU A 159 -16.49 2.89 6.12
N GLU A 160 -17.46 2.00 6.32
CA GLU A 160 -18.13 1.80 7.62
C GLU A 160 -17.15 1.27 8.70
N SER A 161 -16.32 0.29 8.35
CA SER A 161 -15.39 -0.34 9.29
C SER A 161 -14.30 0.60 9.81
N ILE A 162 -13.92 1.63 9.03
CA ILE A 162 -12.90 2.62 9.44
C ILE A 162 -13.49 3.76 10.29
N GLY A 163 -14.70 3.62 10.84
CA GLY A 163 -15.35 4.65 11.64
C GLY A 163 -14.50 5.15 12.82
N GLN A 164 -13.85 4.24 13.55
CA GLN A 164 -12.98 4.61 14.67
C GLN A 164 -11.73 5.37 14.22
N PHE A 165 -11.16 4.99 13.07
CA PHE A 165 -10.07 5.73 12.44
C PHE A 165 -10.48 7.16 12.09
N LEU A 166 -11.67 7.34 11.51
CA LEU A 166 -12.18 8.65 11.13
C LEU A 166 -12.43 9.53 12.36
N GLU A 167 -12.97 8.98 13.44
CA GLU A 167 -13.14 9.71 14.71
C GLU A 167 -11.78 10.09 15.33
N PHE A 168 -10.78 9.20 15.26
CA PHE A 168 -9.42 9.52 15.67
C PHE A 168 -8.85 10.70 14.86
N LEU A 169 -9.04 10.72 13.54
CA LEU A 169 -8.59 11.83 12.69
C LEU A 169 -9.33 13.13 13.04
N LYS A 170 -10.66 13.11 13.18
CA LYS A 170 -11.46 14.30 13.53
C LYS A 170 -11.04 14.92 14.86
N LYS A 171 -10.67 14.09 15.84
CA LYS A 171 -10.20 14.56 17.16
C LYS A 171 -8.98 15.49 17.07
N TYR A 172 -8.06 15.22 16.16
CA TYR A 172 -6.82 16.00 16.03
C TYR A 172 -6.80 16.93 14.80
N PHE A 173 -7.71 16.73 13.86
CA PHE A 173 -7.87 17.55 12.65
C PHE A 173 -9.36 17.83 12.44
N PRO A 174 -9.98 18.67 13.30
CA PRO A 174 -11.38 19.01 13.16
C PRO A 174 -11.60 19.76 11.84
N ASP A 175 -12.74 19.49 11.19
CA ASP A 175 -13.16 20.28 10.04
C ASP A 175 -13.34 21.73 10.49
N LYS A 176 -12.80 22.68 9.73
CA LYS A 176 -13.07 24.11 9.98
C LYS A 176 -14.51 24.42 9.58
N THR A 177 -15.47 24.02 10.40
CA THR A 177 -16.83 24.56 10.34
C THR A 177 -16.87 25.79 11.22
N GLY A 178 -16.56 26.93 10.61
CA GLY A 178 -16.59 28.26 11.21
C GLY A 178 -15.81 29.23 10.35
N GLU A 179 -16.51 30.10 9.61
CA GLU A 179 -15.99 31.45 9.41
C GLU A 179 -15.83 32.03 10.82
N ASP A 180 -14.59 32.20 11.25
CA ASP A 180 -14.33 33.07 12.38
C ASP A 180 -14.64 34.50 11.89
N GLU A 181 -15.66 35.13 12.45
CA GLU A 181 -15.93 36.57 12.29
C GLU A 181 -14.79 37.47 12.82
N ASP A 182 -13.72 36.89 13.35
CA ASP A 182 -12.50 37.62 13.70
C ASP A 182 -11.28 36.91 13.12
N GLY A 183 -10.80 37.42 11.98
CA GLY A 183 -9.62 36.95 11.27
C GLY A 183 -8.34 36.98 12.11
N LYS A 184 -8.15 35.96 12.95
CA LYS A 184 -6.88 35.65 13.61
C LYS A 184 -6.56 34.17 13.50
N ILE A 185 -5.60 33.88 12.64
CA ILE A 185 -4.89 32.61 12.55
C ILE A 185 -4.21 32.37 13.90
N SER A 186 -4.65 31.36 14.64
CA SER A 186 -3.88 30.80 15.74
C SER A 186 -2.81 29.86 15.18
N ILE A 187 -1.58 30.11 15.61
CA ILE A 187 -0.33 29.41 15.27
C ILE A 187 -0.38 27.97 15.77
#